data_AF-A0A0L8AIJ4-F1
#
_entry.id   AF-A0A0L8AIJ4-F1
#
_cell.length_a   1.000
_cell.length_b   1.000
_cell.length_c   1.000
_cell.angle_alpha   90.00
_cell.angle_beta   90.00
_cell.angle_gamma   90.00
#
_symmetry.space_group_name_H-M   'P 1'
#
loop_
_entity.id
_entity.type
_entity.pdbx_description
1 polymer ?
#
loop_
_entity_poly.entity_id
_entity_poly.type
_entity_poly.pdbx_seq_one_letter_code
_entity_poly.pdbx_strand_id
1 'polypeptide(L)'
;MISDFDSYYLDKEEPNKSCLLALRSLILNQDDEVTETKKYGMPCFCFKKKMFCYLWTDKKTDEPYILFVEGKLLDHPKLETGTRARMKIFRVNPNADLPKATLETLLKNALDLYRNGIIKIR
;
A
#
# COMPACT_ATOMS: atom_id res chain seq x y z
N MET A 1 8.55 20.09 -12.69
CA MET A 1 8.00 20.13 -11.31
C MET A 1 7.90 18.70 -10.84
N ILE A 2 8.58 18.35 -9.75
CA ILE A 2 8.36 17.07 -9.04
C ILE A 2 6.92 17.13 -8.51
N SER A 3 6.08 16.13 -8.75
CA SER A 3 4.71 16.16 -8.21
C SER A 3 4.76 16.06 -6.69
N ASP A 4 3.81 16.66 -5.97
CA ASP A 4 3.79 16.60 -4.49
C ASP A 4 3.83 15.16 -3.94
N PHE A 5 3.37 14.20 -4.75
CA PHE A 5 3.38 12.77 -4.46
C PHE A 5 4.77 12.15 -4.55
N ASP A 6 5.65 12.64 -5.41
CA ASP A 6 6.95 12.05 -5.68
C ASP A 6 7.95 12.30 -4.54
N SER A 7 7.80 13.41 -3.80
CA SER A 7 8.71 13.83 -2.73
C SER A 7 9.04 12.70 -1.75
N TYR A 8 8.03 11.96 -1.28
CA TYR A 8 8.23 10.86 -0.34
C TYR A 8 9.16 9.77 -0.87
N TYR A 9 9.05 9.45 -2.16
CA TYR A 9 9.82 8.38 -2.81
C TYR A 9 11.23 8.84 -3.18
N LEU A 10 11.35 10.08 -3.67
CA LEU A 10 12.62 10.61 -4.16
C LEU A 10 13.64 10.86 -3.05
N ASP A 11 13.16 11.11 -1.82
CA ASP A 11 13.98 11.30 -0.61
C ASP A 11 14.51 9.98 -0.01
N LYS A 12 14.24 8.83 -0.65
CA LYS A 12 14.75 7.52 -0.21
C LYS A 12 16.04 7.17 -0.92
N GLU A 13 16.92 6.50 -0.19
CA GLU A 13 18.10 5.84 -0.76
C GLU A 13 17.69 4.53 -1.47
N GLU A 14 18.51 4.08 -2.40
CA GLU A 14 18.34 2.74 -2.96
C GLU A 14 18.75 1.66 -1.94
N PRO A 15 18.06 0.50 -1.90
CA PRO A 15 17.04 0.02 -2.85
C PRO A 15 15.60 0.44 -2.53
N ASN A 16 15.38 1.19 -1.45
CA ASN A 16 14.03 1.52 -0.98
C ASN A 16 13.27 2.40 -1.96
N LYS A 17 13.95 3.35 -2.60
CA LYS A 17 13.36 4.24 -3.60
C LYS A 17 12.75 3.48 -4.77
N SER A 18 13.53 2.65 -5.45
CA SER A 18 13.03 1.85 -6.58
C SER A 18 11.95 0.87 -6.15
N CYS A 19 12.11 0.21 -4.98
CA CYS A 19 11.09 -0.67 -4.42
C CYS A 19 9.75 0.05 -4.20
N LEU A 20 9.76 1.20 -3.52
CA LEU A 20 8.53 1.97 -3.24
C LEU A 20 7.87 2.51 -4.51
N LEU A 21 8.66 2.96 -5.50
CA LEU A 21 8.14 3.38 -6.80
C LEU A 21 7.46 2.21 -7.54
N ALA A 22 8.05 1.02 -7.51
CA ALA A 22 7.44 -0.17 -8.09
C ALA A 22 6.13 -0.56 -7.37
N LEU A 23 6.11 -0.48 -6.04
CA LEU A 23 4.88 -0.72 -5.26
C LEU A 23 3.79 0.30 -5.61
N ARG A 24 4.13 1.60 -5.73
CA ARG A 24 3.21 2.65 -6.15
C ARG A 24 2.59 2.32 -7.51
N SER A 25 3.40 1.95 -8.50
CA SER A 25 2.91 1.55 -9.83
C SER A 25 2.00 0.34 -9.77
N LEU A 26 2.34 -0.69 -8.98
CA LEU A 26 1.49 -1.88 -8.81
C LEU A 26 0.12 -1.52 -8.23
N ILE A 27 0.06 -0.60 -7.26
CA ILE A 27 -1.17 -0.17 -6.61
C ILE A 27 -2.06 0.63 -7.57
N LEU A 28 -1.49 1.61 -8.26
CA LEU A 28 -2.23 2.48 -9.19
C LEU A 28 -2.77 1.71 -10.39
N ASN A 29 -2.05 0.68 -10.85
CA ASN A 29 -2.46 -0.13 -11.99
C ASN A 29 -3.57 -1.17 -11.68
N GLN A 30 -4.05 -1.26 -10.43
CA GLN A 30 -5.09 -2.24 -10.08
C GLN A 30 -6.49 -1.86 -10.57
N ASP A 31 -6.78 -0.56 -10.67
CA ASP A 31 -8.10 -0.03 -11.00
C ASP A 31 -7.99 1.47 -11.30
N ASP A 32 -8.67 1.94 -12.37
CA ASP A 32 -8.66 3.34 -12.79
C ASP A 32 -9.29 4.30 -11.75
N GLU A 33 -10.11 3.79 -10.83
CA GLU A 33 -10.70 4.57 -9.74
C GLU A 33 -9.80 4.66 -8.49
N VAL A 34 -8.61 4.04 -8.54
CA VAL A 34 -7.57 4.21 -7.53
C VAL A 34 -6.85 5.53 -7.74
N THR A 35 -6.78 6.31 -6.68
CA THR A 35 -6.13 7.63 -6.67
C THR A 35 -5.11 7.70 -5.55
N GLU A 36 -4.02 8.41 -5.80
CA GLU A 36 -3.02 8.71 -4.79
C GLU A 36 -3.30 10.07 -4.14
N THR A 37 -3.08 10.14 -2.83
CA THR A 37 -3.06 11.36 -2.04
C THR A 37 -1.94 11.27 -1.01
N LYS A 38 -1.73 12.34 -0.23
CA LYS A 38 -0.77 12.37 0.87
C LYS A 38 -1.51 12.59 2.19
N LYS A 39 -1.30 11.71 3.16
CA LYS A 39 -1.86 11.86 4.52
C LYS A 39 -0.78 11.59 5.55
N TYR A 40 -0.63 12.52 6.50
CA TYR A 40 0.38 12.44 7.56
C TYR A 40 1.81 12.27 7.00
N GLY A 41 2.10 12.86 5.83
CA GLY A 41 3.38 12.72 5.15
C GLY A 41 3.57 11.40 4.38
N MET A 42 2.59 10.50 4.38
CA MET A 42 2.66 9.17 3.77
C MET A 42 1.86 9.11 2.47
N PRO A 43 2.32 8.38 1.44
CA PRO A 43 1.49 8.03 0.31
C PRO A 43 0.27 7.22 0.74
N CYS A 44 -0.89 7.68 0.33
CA CYS A 44 -2.18 7.12 0.70
C CYS A 44 -2.97 6.86 -0.58
N PHE A 45 -3.48 5.64 -0.71
CA PHE A 45 -4.22 5.23 -1.90
C PHE A 45 -5.70 5.08 -1.54
N CYS A 46 -6.53 5.74 -2.34
CA CYS A 46 -7.97 5.79 -2.17
C CYS A 46 -8.66 5.14 -3.35
N PHE A 47 -9.60 4.24 -3.07
CA PHE A 47 -10.57 3.75 -4.04
C PHE A 47 -11.88 4.50 -3.83
N LYS A 48 -12.38 5.20 -4.84
CA LYS A 48 -13.60 6.04 -4.74
C LYS A 48 -13.59 6.97 -3.51
N LYS A 49 -12.49 7.69 -3.30
CA LYS A 49 -12.26 8.60 -2.14
C LYS A 49 -12.19 7.92 -0.76
N LYS A 50 -12.25 6.58 -0.68
CA LYS A 50 -12.03 5.84 0.58
C LYS A 50 -10.63 5.25 0.60
N MET A 51 -9.91 5.50 1.68
CA MET A 51 -8.55 4.98 1.89
C MET A 51 -8.60 3.45 1.99
N PHE A 52 -7.78 2.77 1.20
CA PHE A 52 -7.70 1.31 1.23
C PHE A 52 -6.29 0.79 1.54
N CYS A 53 -5.24 1.49 1.11
CA CYS A 53 -3.88 1.19 1.55
C CYS A 53 -2.96 2.41 1.61
N TYR A 54 -1.79 2.22 2.21
CA TYR A 54 -0.70 3.19 2.30
C TYR A 54 0.62 2.53 1.97
N LEU A 55 1.60 3.34 1.56
CA LEU A 55 3.01 2.96 1.57
C LEU A 55 3.72 3.64 2.71
N TRP A 56 4.63 2.90 3.35
CA TRP A 56 5.48 3.44 4.39
C TRP A 56 6.81 2.68 4.47
N THR A 57 7.74 3.24 5.24
CA THR A 57 9.04 2.63 5.56
C THR A 57 9.10 2.46 7.07
N ASP A 58 9.33 1.24 7.55
CA ASP A 58 9.44 1.00 8.98
C ASP A 58 10.64 1.75 9.58
N LYS A 59 10.42 2.47 10.68
CA LYS A 59 11.45 3.35 11.25
C LYS A 59 12.61 2.61 11.91
N LYS A 60 12.45 1.32 12.23
CA LYS A 60 13.46 0.52 12.93
C LYS A 60 14.28 -0.33 11.95
N THR A 61 13.60 -0.89 10.96
CA THR A 61 14.19 -1.84 10.00
C THR A 61 14.51 -1.20 8.65
N ASP A 62 14.00 0.00 8.40
CA ASP A 62 14.05 0.69 7.10
C ASP A 62 13.38 -0.12 5.97
N GLU A 63 12.57 -1.14 6.30
CA GLU A 63 11.90 -1.97 5.31
C GLU A 63 10.60 -1.28 4.82
N PRO A 64 10.36 -1.23 3.50
CA PRO A 64 9.12 -0.75 2.95
C PRO A 64 7.99 -1.75 3.21
N TYR A 65 6.77 -1.24 3.38
CA TYR A 65 5.59 -2.07 3.53
C TYR A 65 4.34 -1.41 2.94
N ILE A 66 3.38 -2.27 2.58
CA ILE A 66 2.00 -1.85 2.28
C ILE A 66 1.16 -2.02 3.54
N LEU A 67 0.51 -0.96 4.00
CA LEU A 67 -0.47 -1.02 5.08
C LEU A 67 -1.87 -1.12 4.47
N PHE A 68 -2.55 -2.23 4.69
CA PHE A 68 -3.95 -2.40 4.29
C PHE A 68 -4.87 -1.89 5.39
N VAL A 69 -5.75 -0.95 5.03
CA VAL A 69 -6.70 -0.34 5.97
C VAL A 69 -7.62 -1.40 6.58
N GLU A 70 -8.11 -2.31 5.74
CA GLU A 70 -8.98 -3.44 6.11
C GLU A 70 -8.21 -4.76 6.18
N GLY A 71 -6.94 -4.72 6.57
CA GLY A 71 -6.10 -5.92 6.63
C GLY A 71 -6.67 -7.04 7.51
N LYS A 72 -7.52 -6.74 8.51
CA LYS A 72 -8.24 -7.75 9.30
C LYS A 72 -9.14 -8.65 8.45
N LEU A 73 -9.72 -8.11 7.38
CA LEU A 73 -10.59 -8.83 6.45
C LEU A 73 -9.80 -9.55 5.34
N LEU A 74 -8.47 -9.40 5.33
CA LEU A 74 -7.58 -10.12 4.43
C LEU A 74 -6.96 -11.31 5.16
N ASP A 75 -7.11 -12.49 4.56
CA ASP A 75 -6.53 -13.72 5.06
C ASP A 75 -5.30 -14.09 4.23
N HIS A 76 -4.11 -13.83 4.78
CA HIS A 76 -2.85 -14.20 4.16
C HIS A 76 -1.75 -14.32 5.23
N PRO A 77 -0.93 -15.39 5.22
CA PRO A 77 0.03 -15.68 6.29
C PRO A 77 1.15 -14.64 6.41
N LYS A 78 1.48 -13.94 5.31
CA LYS A 78 2.50 -12.87 5.32
C LYS A 78 1.96 -11.50 5.79
N LEU A 79 0.68 -11.40 6.13
CA LEU A 79 0.12 -10.15 6.67
C LEU A 79 0.35 -10.09 8.18
N GLU A 80 1.12 -9.09 8.60
CA GLU A 80 1.43 -8.89 10.01
C GLU A 80 0.36 -8.00 10.65
N THR A 81 -0.16 -8.43 11.80
CA THR A 81 -1.08 -7.60 12.60
C THR A 81 -0.26 -6.68 13.50
N GLY A 82 -0.46 -5.38 13.33
CA GLY A 82 0.16 -4.37 14.19
C GLY A 82 -0.66 -4.10 15.45
N THR A 83 -0.43 -2.95 16.07
CA THR A 83 -1.20 -2.49 17.24
C THR A 83 -2.62 -2.02 16.90
N ARG A 84 -2.91 -1.78 15.61
CA ARG A 84 -4.22 -1.33 15.13
C ARG A 84 -5.07 -2.52 14.72
N ALA A 85 -6.16 -2.76 15.44
CA ALA A 85 -7.01 -3.94 15.28
C ALA A 85 -7.57 -4.19 13.86
N ARG A 86 -7.74 -3.13 13.05
CA ARG A 86 -8.31 -3.24 11.69
C ARG A 86 -7.24 -3.46 10.61
N MET A 87 -6.02 -3.00 10.84
CA MET A 87 -4.98 -2.89 9.81
C MET A 87 -4.00 -4.04 9.89
N LYS A 88 -3.49 -4.46 8.73
CA LYS A 88 -2.34 -5.36 8.64
C LYS A 88 -1.33 -4.79 7.64
N ILE A 89 -0.06 -5.12 7.83
CA ILE A 89 1.01 -4.75 6.91
C ILE A 89 1.46 -5.97 6.10
N PHE A 90 1.82 -5.75 4.85
CA PHE A 90 2.62 -6.67 4.07
C PHE A 90 4.00 -6.05 3.91
N ARG A 91 5.00 -6.63 4.57
CA ARG A 91 6.37 -6.15 4.51
C ARG A 91 7.06 -6.65 3.24
N VAL A 92 7.89 -5.79 2.66
CA VAL A 92 8.58 -6.06 1.40
C VAL A 92 10.08 -5.93 1.64
N ASN A 93 10.83 -6.97 1.25
CA ASN A 93 12.28 -6.89 1.24
C ASN A 93 12.71 -6.12 -0.03
N PRO A 94 13.37 -4.95 0.11
CA PRO A 94 13.73 -4.12 -1.03
C PRO A 94 14.93 -4.68 -1.81
N ASN A 95 15.68 -5.63 -1.24
CA ASN A 95 16.82 -6.30 -1.87
C ASN A 95 16.44 -7.58 -2.64
N ALA A 96 15.16 -7.89 -2.73
CA ALA A 96 14.66 -9.09 -3.39
C ALA A 96 13.60 -8.74 -4.43
N ASP A 97 13.36 -9.67 -5.37
CA ASP A 97 12.28 -9.51 -6.33
C ASP A 97 10.92 -9.38 -5.63
N LEU A 98 10.13 -8.40 -6.11
CA LEU A 98 8.79 -8.20 -5.58
C LEU A 98 7.93 -9.44 -5.86
N PRO A 99 7.19 -9.96 -4.87
CA PRO A 99 6.24 -11.05 -5.06
C PRO A 99 4.98 -10.53 -5.76
N LYS A 100 5.13 -10.12 -7.02
CA LYS A 100 4.14 -9.36 -7.81
C LYS A 100 2.77 -10.01 -7.80
N ALA A 101 2.68 -11.31 -8.12
CA ALA A 101 1.41 -12.04 -8.13
C ALA A 101 0.70 -12.03 -6.76
N THR A 102 1.46 -12.15 -5.66
CA THR A 102 0.91 -12.07 -4.30
C THR A 102 0.40 -10.67 -4.00
N LEU A 103 1.17 -9.62 -4.35
CA LEU A 103 0.78 -8.24 -4.15
C LEU A 103 -0.47 -7.87 -4.94
N GLU A 104 -0.53 -8.24 -6.23
CA GLU A 104 -1.70 -8.02 -7.08
C GLU A 104 -2.94 -8.72 -6.50
N THR A 105 -2.79 -9.97 -6.05
CA THR A 105 -3.89 -10.70 -5.40
C THR A 105 -4.36 -10.01 -4.11
N LEU A 106 -3.43 -9.57 -3.26
CA LEU A 106 -3.77 -8.88 -2.02
C LEU A 106 -4.45 -7.53 -2.27
N LEU A 107 -3.95 -6.75 -3.24
CA LEU A 107 -4.54 -5.47 -3.62
C LEU A 107 -5.92 -5.65 -4.22
N LYS A 108 -6.10 -6.63 -5.11
CA LYS A 108 -7.42 -6.99 -5.65
C LYS A 108 -8.39 -7.36 -4.53
N ASN A 109 -7.98 -8.26 -3.62
CA ASN A 109 -8.81 -8.65 -2.49
C ASN A 109 -9.18 -7.46 -1.61
N ALA A 110 -8.23 -6.54 -1.38
CA ALA A 110 -8.49 -5.31 -0.63
C ALA A 110 -9.53 -4.41 -1.33
N LEU A 111 -9.44 -4.24 -2.65
CA LEU A 111 -10.40 -3.47 -3.45
C LEU A 111 -11.78 -4.14 -3.50
N ASP A 112 -11.83 -5.47 -3.58
CA ASP A 112 -13.08 -6.23 -3.64
C ASP A 112 -13.92 -6.06 -2.37
N LEU A 113 -13.31 -5.74 -1.22
CA LEU A 113 -14.06 -5.33 -0.02
C LEU A 113 -14.94 -4.09 -0.26
N TYR A 114 -14.48 -3.16 -1.10
CA TYR A 114 -15.20 -1.95 -1.43
C TYR A 114 -16.16 -2.17 -2.60
N ARG A 115 -15.71 -2.87 -3.65
CA ARG A 115 -16.52 -3.19 -4.85
C ARG A 115 -17.75 -4.02 -4.48
N ASN A 116 -17.60 -4.98 -3.56
CA ASN A 116 -18.69 -5.85 -3.11
C ASN A 116 -19.52 -5.25 -1.97
N GLY A 117 -19.25 -4.00 -1.57
CA GLY A 117 -20.04 -3.29 -0.57
C GLY A 117 -19.85 -3.77 0.87
N ILE A 118 -18.86 -4.63 1.16
CA ILE A 118 -18.47 -4.99 2.53
C ILE A 118 -18.08 -3.71 3.28
N ILE A 119 -17.29 -2.85 2.62
CA ILE A 119 -17.00 -1.49 3.09
C ILE A 119 -17.83 -0.49 2.29
N LYS A 120 -18.64 0.30 2.99
CA LYS A 120 -19.54 1.27 2.38
C LYS A 120 -18.79 2.48 1.84
N ILE A 121 -18.85 2.66 0.52
CA ILE A 121 -18.40 3.85 -0.20
C ILE A 121 -19.58 4.83 -0.26
N ARG A 122 -19.83 5.54 0.84
CA ARG A 122 -20.79 6.66 0.91
C ARG A 122 -20.13 7.94 0.46
#